data_AF-A0A7X6XWR7-F1
#
_entry.id   AF-A0A7X6XWR7-F1
#
_cell.length_a   1.000
_cell.length_b   1.000
_cell.length_c   1.000
_cell.angle_alpha   90.00
_cell.angle_beta   90.00
_cell.angle_gamma   90.00
#
_symmetry.space_group_name_H-M   'P 1'
#
loop_
_entity.id
_entity.type
_entity.pdbx_description
1 polymer ?
#
loop_
_entity_poly.entity_id
_entity_poly.type
_entity_poly.pdbx_seq_one_letter_code
_entity_poly.pdbx_strand_id
1 'polypeptide(L)'
;MTNKRKKSFSFKGLFSNLLTVFMLMASVYLVGSSVQEWTKNHTSKQELNALQAQLETLNIETVELEGIKEKLSNSDYVQNYARGKHLMSKSDEQVFILPKADD
;
A
#
# COMPACT_ATOMS: atom_id res chain seq x y z
N MET A 1 34.56 -19.73 75.38
CA MET A 1 34.74 -20.17 73.98
C MET A 1 33.49 -19.80 73.18
N THR A 2 33.51 -18.72 72.40
CA THR A 2 32.36 -18.30 71.60
C THR A 2 32.49 -18.82 70.17
N ASN A 3 31.69 -19.82 69.84
CA ASN A 3 31.69 -20.51 68.54
C ASN A 3 31.09 -19.59 67.47
N LYS A 4 31.92 -19.06 66.56
CA LYS A 4 31.46 -18.27 65.40
C LYS A 4 30.98 -19.22 64.30
N ARG A 5 29.66 -19.33 64.11
CA ARG A 5 29.07 -20.08 62.99
C ARG A 5 29.42 -19.38 61.67
N LYS A 6 30.24 -20.04 60.83
CA LYS A 6 30.49 -19.60 59.46
C LYS A 6 29.19 -19.76 58.66
N LYS A 7 28.63 -18.65 58.14
CA LYS A 7 27.53 -18.71 57.17
C LYS A 7 28.06 -19.40 55.91
N SER A 8 27.54 -20.58 55.58
CA SER A 8 27.82 -21.22 54.30
C SER A 8 27.11 -20.43 53.20
N PHE A 9 27.88 -20.00 52.20
CA PHE A 9 27.33 -19.31 51.05
C PHE A 9 26.59 -20.35 50.19
N SER A 10 25.26 -20.33 50.21
CA SER A 10 24.43 -21.28 49.48
C SER A 10 24.47 -20.95 47.99
N PHE A 11 25.28 -21.69 47.22
CA PHE A 11 25.39 -21.54 45.77
C PHE A 11 24.03 -21.73 45.06
N LYS A 12 23.12 -22.52 45.64
CA LYS A 12 21.74 -22.71 45.15
C LYS A 12 20.91 -21.42 45.20
N GLY A 13 21.08 -20.59 46.23
CA GLY A 13 20.35 -19.33 46.36
C GLY A 13 20.80 -18.26 45.35
N LEU A 14 22.10 -18.23 45.05
CA LEU A 14 22.65 -17.33 44.03
C LEU A 14 22.23 -17.75 42.62
N PHE A 15 22.26 -19.06 42.33
CA PHE A 15 21.82 -19.59 41.05
C PHE A 15 20.32 -19.36 40.83
N SER A 16 19.50 -19.55 41.88
CA SER A 16 18.08 -19.23 41.84
C SER A 16 17.86 -17.76 41.49
N ASN A 17 18.55 -16.83 42.16
CA ASN A 17 18.39 -15.40 41.90
C ASN A 17 18.85 -15.00 40.49
N LEU A 18 19.93 -15.60 39.99
CA LEU A 18 20.41 -15.38 38.62
C LEU A 18 19.38 -15.86 37.58
N LEU A 19 18.76 -17.01 37.83
CA LEU A 19 17.70 -17.55 36.97
C LEU A 19 16.46 -16.65 36.96
N THR A 20 16.08 -16.07 38.10
CA THR A 20 14.97 -15.12 38.17
C THR A 20 15.24 -13.85 37.36
N VAL A 21 16.46 -13.30 37.45
CA VAL A 21 16.87 -12.13 36.66
C VAL A 21 16.90 -12.46 35.17
N PHE A 22 17.40 -13.64 34.79
CA PHE A 22 17.39 -14.10 33.41
C PHE A 22 15.97 -14.24 32.86
N MET A 23 15.05 -14.82 33.64
CA MET A 23 13.62 -14.93 33.28
C MET A 23 12.96 -13.56 33.08
N LEU A 24 13.29 -12.57 33.94
CA LEU A 24 12.81 -11.20 33.78
C LEU A 24 13.32 -10.56 32.47
N MET A 25 14.60 -10.72 32.16
CA MET A 25 15.19 -10.20 30.93
C MET A 25 14.58 -10.87 29.68
N ALA A 26 14.37 -12.19 29.73
CA ALA A 26 13.72 -12.94 28.66
C ALA A 26 12.26 -12.50 28.45
N SER A 27 11.53 -12.22 29.53
CA SER A 27 10.16 -11.71 29.47
C SER A 27 10.10 -10.32 28.82
N VAL A 28 10.97 -9.39 29.22
CA VAL A 28 11.04 -8.06 28.61
C VAL A 28 11.41 -8.15 27.13
N TYR A 29 12.35 -9.03 26.77
CA TYR A 29 12.74 -9.26 25.38
C TYR A 29 11.57 -9.77 24.52
N LEU A 30 10.83 -10.78 25.01
CA LEU A 30 9.68 -11.35 24.31
C LEU A 30 8.56 -10.33 24.10
N VAL A 31 8.23 -9.54 25.13
CA VAL A 31 7.21 -8.49 25.02
C VAL A 31 7.66 -7.41 24.03
N GLY A 32 8.94 -7.02 24.07
CA GLY A 32 9.52 -6.08 23.12
C GLY A 32 9.45 -6.58 21.67
N SER A 33 9.78 -7.84 21.41
CA SER A 33 9.69 -8.43 20.07
C SER A 33 8.25 -8.49 19.57
N SER A 34 7.28 -8.83 20.43
CA SER A 34 5.86 -8.89 20.04
C SER A 34 5.30 -7.52 19.65
N VAL A 35 5.72 -6.44 20.33
CA VAL A 35 5.31 -5.07 19.95
C VAL A 35 5.86 -4.69 18.57
N GLN A 36 7.11 -5.08 18.27
CA GLN A 36 7.73 -4.81 16.97
C GLN A 36 7.06 -5.62 15.84
N GLU A 37 6.63 -6.85 16.11
CA GLU A 37 5.87 -7.65 15.14
C GLU A 37 4.48 -7.06 14.88
N TRP A 38 3.82 -6.53 15.91
CA TRP A 38 2.52 -5.89 15.76
C TRP A 38 2.58 -4.64 14.90
N THR A 39 3.59 -3.78 15.09
CA THR A 39 3.79 -2.58 14.27
C THR A 39 4.11 -2.94 12.82
N LYS A 40 5.01 -3.91 12.58
CA LYS A 40 5.30 -4.40 11.23
C LYS A 40 4.07 -4.96 10.53
N ASN A 41 3.26 -5.77 11.23
CA ASN A 41 2.06 -6.36 10.67
C ASN A 41 1.00 -5.30 10.34
N HIS A 42 0.91 -4.23 11.14
CA HIS A 42 0.04 -3.10 10.84
C HIS A 42 0.51 -2.35 9.58
N THR A 43 1.81 -2.07 9.46
CA THR A 43 2.39 -1.41 8.28
C THR A 43 2.22 -2.27 7.03
N SER A 44 2.54 -3.57 7.07
CA SER A 44 2.38 -4.45 5.89
C SER A 44 0.93 -4.57 5.44
N LYS A 45 -0.06 -4.54 6.36
CA LYS A 45 -1.48 -4.49 5.98
C LYS A 45 -1.86 -3.18 5.28
N GLN A 46 -1.32 -2.06 5.75
CA GLN A 46 -1.56 -0.78 5.08
C GLN A 46 -0.93 -0.74 3.69
N GLU A 47 0.31 -1.23 3.55
CA GLU A 47 0.98 -1.35 2.26
C GLU A 47 0.21 -2.26 1.31
N LEU A 48 -0.27 -3.42 1.76
CA LEU A 48 -1.08 -4.33 0.94
C LEU A 48 -2.38 -3.68 0.45
N ASN A 49 -3.08 -2.94 1.32
CA ASN A 49 -4.29 -2.23 0.93
C ASN A 49 -3.99 -1.10 -0.06
N ALA A 50 -2.91 -0.35 0.14
CA ALA A 50 -2.48 0.69 -0.76
C ALA A 50 -2.06 0.15 -2.14
N LEU A 51 -1.37 -1.00 -2.17
CA LEU A 51 -1.00 -1.69 -3.40
C LEU A 51 -2.22 -2.25 -4.13
N GLN A 52 -3.20 -2.81 -3.42
CA GLN A 52 -4.46 -3.27 -4.02
C GLN A 52 -5.24 -2.12 -4.64
N ALA A 53 -5.39 -0.99 -3.94
CA ALA A 53 -6.05 0.19 -4.49
C ALA A 53 -5.34 0.74 -5.74
N GLN A 54 -4.00 0.73 -5.74
CA GLN A 54 -3.21 1.11 -6.92
C GLN A 54 -3.41 0.13 -8.07
N LEU A 55 -3.45 -1.19 -7.82
CA LEU A 55 -3.73 -2.19 -8.84
C LEU A 55 -5.13 -2.06 -9.43
N GLU A 56 -6.15 -1.80 -8.61
CA GLU A 56 -7.51 -1.56 -9.10
C GLU A 56 -7.55 -0.31 -9.98
N THR A 57 -6.90 0.78 -9.56
CA THR A 57 -6.82 2.02 -10.35
C THR A 57 -6.13 1.77 -11.69
N LEU A 58 -4.97 1.11 -11.68
CA LEU A 58 -4.24 0.74 -12.89
C LEU A 58 -5.07 -0.15 -13.81
N ASN A 59 -5.82 -1.10 -13.26
CA ASN A 59 -6.66 -1.99 -14.07
C ASN A 59 -7.79 -1.20 -14.75
N ILE A 60 -8.47 -0.32 -14.01
CA ILE A 60 -9.49 0.58 -14.57
C ILE A 60 -8.90 1.44 -15.69
N GLU A 61 -7.73 2.07 -15.46
CA GLU A 61 -7.06 2.87 -16.47
C GLU A 61 -6.67 2.05 -17.70
N THR A 62 -6.17 0.82 -17.53
CA THR A 62 -5.84 -0.05 -18.66
C THR A 62 -7.06 -0.42 -19.49
N VAL A 63 -8.19 -0.74 -18.85
CA VAL A 63 -9.44 -1.06 -19.56
C VAL A 63 -9.95 0.17 -20.32
N GLU A 64 -9.88 1.36 -19.70
CA GLU A 64 -10.27 2.60 -20.37
C GLU A 64 -9.37 2.90 -21.58
N LEU A 65 -8.05 2.81 -21.39
CA LEU A 65 -7.05 3.04 -22.44
C LEU A 65 -7.17 2.02 -23.58
N GLU A 66 -7.44 0.75 -23.29
CA GLU A 66 -7.69 -0.27 -24.30
C GLU A 66 -8.97 0.04 -25.09
N GLY A 67 -10.04 0.45 -24.42
CA GLY A 67 -11.27 0.88 -25.10
C GLY A 67 -11.06 2.13 -25.95
N ILE A 68 -10.27 3.10 -25.48
CA ILE A 68 -9.89 4.28 -26.27
C ILE A 68 -9.01 3.88 -27.46
N LYS A 69 -8.07 2.96 -27.27
CA LYS A 69 -7.20 2.44 -28.32
C LYS A 69 -8.01 1.72 -29.38
N GLU A 70 -8.99 0.90 -29.01
CA GLU A 70 -9.89 0.22 -29.95
C GLU A 70 -10.69 1.24 -30.78
N LYS A 71 -11.25 2.25 -30.11
CA LYS A 71 -11.94 3.37 -30.78
C LYS A 71 -11.02 4.13 -31.74
N LEU A 72 -9.80 4.45 -31.32
CA LEU A 72 -8.80 5.13 -32.14
C LEU A 72 -8.23 4.25 -33.27
N SER A 73 -8.26 2.93 -33.13
CA SER A 73 -7.84 2.00 -34.19
C SER A 73 -8.88 1.92 -35.31
N ASN A 74 -10.13 2.33 -35.04
CA ASN A 74 -11.17 2.39 -36.04
C ASN A 74 -11.08 3.72 -36.84
N SER A 75 -10.67 3.60 -38.10
CA SER A 75 -10.58 4.71 -39.08
C SER A 75 -11.84 5.57 -39.14
N ASP A 76 -13.02 4.95 -39.15
CA ASP A 76 -14.30 5.66 -39.29
C ASP A 76 -14.64 6.46 -38.03
N TYR A 77 -14.33 5.90 -36.85
CA TYR A 77 -14.48 6.61 -35.59
C TYR A 77 -13.56 7.84 -35.53
N VAL A 78 -12.29 7.70 -35.92
CA VAL A 78 -11.32 8.82 -35.96
C VAL A 78 -11.80 9.91 -36.91
N GLN A 79 -12.27 9.54 -38.10
CA GLN A 79 -12.76 10.49 -39.09
C GLN A 79 -14.01 11.22 -38.61
N ASN A 80 -14.94 10.52 -37.96
CA ASN A 80 -16.16 11.11 -37.41
C ASN A 80 -15.88 11.99 -36.19
N TYR A 81 -14.95 11.60 -35.32
CA TYR A 81 -14.50 12.43 -34.19
C TYR A 81 -13.83 13.72 -34.69
N ALA A 82 -12.97 13.63 -35.72
CA ALA A 82 -12.35 14.79 -36.34
C ALA A 82 -13.38 15.71 -37.02
N ARG A 83 -14.35 15.13 -37.74
CA ARG A 83 -15.48 15.89 -38.34
C ARG A 83 -16.32 16.60 -37.28
N GLY A 84 -16.72 15.90 -36.22
CA GLY A 84 -17.61 16.46 -35.20
C GLY A 84 -16.92 17.48 -34.30
N LYS A 85 -15.69 17.19 -33.84
CA LYS A 85 -14.98 18.03 -32.87
C LYS A 85 -14.18 19.16 -33.50
N HIS A 86 -13.57 18.92 -34.66
CA HIS A 86 -12.69 19.87 -35.33
C HIS A 86 -13.30 20.46 -36.60
N LEU A 87 -14.58 20.16 -36.89
CA LEU A 87 -15.31 20.65 -38.07
C LEU A 87 -14.55 20.38 -39.38
N MET A 88 -13.78 19.28 -39.40
CA MET A 88 -12.92 18.92 -40.51
C MET A 88 -13.79 18.44 -41.68
N SER A 89 -13.86 19.19 -42.78
CA SER A 89 -14.66 18.81 -43.95
C SER A 89 -13.85 17.95 -44.92
N LYS A 90 -14.53 17.04 -45.63
CA LYS A 90 -13.94 16.37 -46.80
C LYS A 90 -13.94 17.34 -47.99
N SER A 91 -13.14 17.07 -49.03
CA SER A 91 -13.00 17.94 -50.21
C SER A 91 -14.30 18.19 -50.99
N ASP A 92 -15.32 17.37 -50.76
CA ASP A 92 -16.64 17.36 -51.38
C ASP A 92 -17.78 17.79 -50.43
N GLU A 93 -17.48 18.23 -49.20
CA GLU A 93 -18.48 18.60 -48.18
C GLU A 93 -18.35 20.09 -47.76
N GLN A 94 -19.48 20.79 -47.61
CA GLN A 94 -19.55 22.18 -47.15
C GLN A 94 -20.11 22.26 -45.72
N VAL A 95 -19.31 22.78 -44.78
CA VAL A 95 -19.67 22.88 -43.35
C VAL A 95 -20.24 24.27 -43.06
N PHE A 96 -21.47 24.32 -42.52
CA PHE A 96 -22.13 25.57 -42.11
C PHE A 96 -22.03 25.72 -40.59
N ILE A 97 -21.33 26.76 -40.13
CA ILE A 97 -21.28 27.12 -38.70
C ILE A 97 -22.43 28.10 -38.46
N LEU A 98 -23.45 27.65 -37.73
CA LEU A 98 -24.54 28.53 -37.31
C LEU A 98 -24.05 29.42 -36.15
N PRO A 99 -24.32 30.73 -36.17
CA PRO A 99 -24.08 31.58 -35.01
C PRO A 99 -24.90 31.04 -33.83
N LYS A 100 -24.28 30.92 -32.66
CA LYS A 100 -25.06 30.69 -31.43
C LYS A 100 -26.00 31.87 -31.28
N ALA A 101 -27.27 31.60 -31.02
CA ALA A 101 -28.18 32.63 -30.58
C ALA A 101 -27.58 33.25 -29.31
N ASP A 102 -27.32 34.55 -29.35
CA ASP A 102 -26.99 35.32 -28.16
C ASP A 102 -28.27 35.37 -27.32
N ASP A 103 -28.29 34.63 -26.21
CA ASP A 103 -29.29 34.81 -25.15
C ASP A 103 -28.97 36.07 -24.32
#